data_AF-A0A954MXQ9-F1
#
_entry.id   AF-A0A954MXQ9-F1
#
_cell.length_a   1.000
_cell.length_b   1.000
_cell.length_c   1.000
_cell.angle_alpha   90.00
_cell.angle_beta   90.00
_cell.angle_gamma   90.00
#
_symmetry.space_group_name_H-M   'P 1'
#
loop_
_entity.id
_entity.type
_entity.pdbx_description
1 polymer ?
#
loop_
_entity_poly.entity_id
_entity_poly.type
_entity_poly.pdbx_seq_one_letter_code
_entity_poly.pdbx_strand_id
1 'polypeptide(L)'
;MTTGVQLGNLPLARRFLEEAVRNLREEMKDDMGSYPYKMEEVARAVLRLGFNDLIRELKQMIGDAKVPWWKYFLNRAEFHRRKESEKKWPNFLSKEAAIDWHPVIDEKYCDYYFDKHPDNDFGAAFDAANNAYDQECVLLTQLMYGEIESVLIKRTRIVEASRSENVFFIAGVEAIRHGNTELGKRLYDQYRQEHFPELNDRKYYGWRITTQIWMALGICGYAPWPSYPYTDF
;
A
#
# COMPACT_ATOMS: atom_id res chain seq x y z
N MET A 1 -12.79 11.97 21.37
CA MET A 1 -13.04 12.29 19.95
C MET A 1 -12.24 11.29 19.13
N THR A 2 -12.89 10.47 18.32
CA THR A 2 -12.28 9.47 17.44
C THR A 2 -11.74 10.15 16.19
N THR A 3 -10.44 10.43 16.15
CA THR A 3 -9.71 10.70 14.90
C THR A 3 -9.39 9.32 14.32
N GLY A 4 -10.17 8.72 13.42
CA GLY A 4 -10.59 9.27 12.16
C GLY A 4 -9.57 8.82 11.12
N VAL A 5 -9.80 7.67 10.50
CA VAL A 5 -9.42 7.45 9.10
C VAL A 5 -9.61 8.78 8.39
N GLN A 6 -8.67 9.27 7.59
CA GLN A 6 -8.96 10.39 6.70
C GLN A 6 -10.08 9.92 5.75
N LEU A 7 -11.34 10.05 6.19
CA LEU A 7 -12.54 9.64 5.46
C LEU A 7 -12.57 10.35 4.10
N GLY A 8 -11.87 11.49 3.98
CA GLY A 8 -11.65 12.21 2.73
C GLY A 8 -11.00 11.38 1.62
N ASN A 9 -10.17 10.38 1.95
CA ASN A 9 -9.51 9.53 0.96
C ASN A 9 -10.33 8.28 0.58
N LEU A 10 -11.40 7.94 1.32
CA LEU A 10 -12.22 6.77 1.03
C LEU A 10 -12.80 6.76 -0.39
N PRO A 11 -13.31 7.87 -0.96
CA PRO A 11 -13.78 7.88 -2.35
C PRO A 11 -12.68 7.53 -3.36
N LEU A 12 -11.44 7.95 -3.11
CA LEU A 12 -10.31 7.64 -3.99
C LEU A 12 -9.84 6.19 -3.79
N ALA A 13 -9.76 5.72 -2.54
CA ALA A 13 -9.39 4.34 -2.21
C ALA A 13 -10.40 3.36 -2.82
N ARG A 14 -11.69 3.73 -2.80
CA ARG A 14 -12.75 2.98 -3.47
C ARG A 14 -12.48 2.82 -4.96
N ARG A 15 -12.10 3.87 -5.67
CA ARG A 15 -11.81 3.80 -7.12
C ARG A 15 -10.67 2.84 -7.43
N PHE A 16 -9.62 2.83 -6.62
CA PHE A 16 -8.53 1.86 -6.76
C PHE A 16 -9.03 0.42 -6.56
N LEU A 17 -9.87 0.18 -5.55
CA LEU A 17 -10.45 -1.16 -5.32
C LEU A 17 -11.47 -1.57 -6.39
N GLU A 18 -12.24 -0.64 -6.95
CA GLU A 18 -13.10 -0.89 -8.11
C GLU A 18 -12.28 -1.33 -9.32
N GLU A 19 -11.14 -0.67 -9.57
CA GLU A 19 -10.22 -1.08 -10.64
C GLU A 19 -9.58 -2.46 -10.36
N ALA A 20 -9.27 -2.77 -9.09
CA ALA A 20 -8.77 -4.08 -8.67
C ALA A 20 -9.79 -5.19 -8.88
N VAL A 21 -11.05 -4.96 -8.51
CA VAL A 21 -12.16 -5.90 -8.75
C VAL A 21 -12.39 -6.10 -10.24
N ARG A 22 -12.31 -5.04 -11.05
CA ARG A 22 -12.42 -5.13 -12.52
C ARG A 22 -11.30 -5.96 -13.12
N ASN A 23 -10.05 -5.66 -12.76
CA ASN A 23 -8.88 -6.41 -13.24
C ASN A 23 -8.96 -7.89 -12.83
N LEU A 24 -9.39 -8.17 -11.59
CA LEU A 24 -9.61 -9.53 -11.12
C LEU A 24 -10.69 -10.25 -11.93
N ARG A 25 -11.80 -9.57 -12.27
CA ARG A 25 -12.85 -10.14 -13.13
C ARG A 25 -12.35 -10.45 -14.54
N GLU A 26 -11.54 -9.56 -15.13
CA GLU A 26 -10.95 -9.79 -16.45
C GLU A 26 -10.04 -11.02 -16.42
N GLU A 27 -9.20 -11.13 -15.40
CA GLU A 27 -8.33 -12.28 -15.18
C GLU A 27 -9.12 -13.60 -15.02
N MET A 28 -10.24 -13.57 -14.26
CA MET A 28 -11.12 -14.74 -14.06
C MET A 28 -11.76 -15.28 -15.33
N LYS A 29 -11.95 -14.46 -16.38
CA LYS A 29 -12.57 -14.92 -17.63
C LYS A 29 -11.65 -15.85 -18.43
N ASP A 30 -10.35 -15.72 -18.21
CA ASP A 30 -9.33 -16.21 -19.13
C ASP A 30 -8.53 -17.40 -18.60
N ASP A 31 -8.47 -17.63 -17.29
CA ASP A 31 -7.86 -18.80 -16.66
C ASP A 31 -8.35 -18.95 -15.19
N MET A 32 -9.03 -20.06 -14.86
CA MET A 32 -9.54 -20.30 -13.50
C MET A 32 -8.45 -20.75 -12.51
N GLY A 33 -7.24 -21.07 -12.98
CA GLY A 33 -6.27 -21.87 -12.23
C GLY A 33 -5.33 -21.12 -11.28
N SER A 34 -5.05 -19.83 -11.50
CA SER A 34 -3.72 -19.33 -11.09
C SER A 34 -3.65 -18.34 -9.93
N TYR A 35 -4.71 -17.65 -9.48
CA TYR A 35 -4.52 -16.61 -8.43
C TYR A 35 -5.57 -16.51 -7.30
N PRO A 36 -5.83 -17.61 -6.55
CA PRO A 36 -6.62 -17.56 -5.30
C PRO A 36 -6.21 -16.49 -4.30
N TYR A 37 -4.91 -16.25 -4.22
CA TYR A 37 -4.33 -15.33 -3.27
C TYR A 37 -4.73 -13.87 -3.56
N LYS A 38 -4.85 -13.48 -4.84
CA LYS A 38 -5.27 -12.12 -5.22
C LYS A 38 -6.73 -11.84 -4.88
N MET A 39 -7.60 -12.83 -5.01
CA MET A 39 -8.97 -12.73 -4.51
C MET A 39 -9.01 -12.49 -3.01
N GLU A 40 -8.18 -13.20 -2.23
CA GLU A 40 -8.06 -12.97 -0.79
C GLU A 40 -7.59 -11.55 -0.49
N GLU A 41 -6.55 -11.06 -1.16
CA GLU A 41 -6.00 -9.72 -0.96
C GLU A 41 -7.04 -8.62 -1.27
N VAL A 42 -7.72 -8.70 -2.42
CA VAL A 42 -8.79 -7.75 -2.78
C VAL A 42 -9.91 -7.80 -1.73
N ALA A 43 -10.38 -9.00 -1.38
CA ALA A 43 -11.45 -9.18 -0.40
C ALA A 43 -11.06 -8.62 0.98
N ARG A 44 -9.82 -8.84 1.44
CA ARG A 44 -9.30 -8.29 2.70
C ARG A 44 -9.28 -6.77 2.67
N ALA A 45 -8.79 -6.18 1.58
CA ALA A 45 -8.73 -4.73 1.44
C ALA A 45 -10.13 -4.08 1.43
N VAL A 46 -11.05 -4.65 0.65
CA VAL A 46 -12.45 -4.21 0.57
C VAL A 46 -13.14 -4.33 1.93
N LEU A 47 -12.96 -5.46 2.62
CA LEU A 47 -13.52 -5.69 3.97
C LEU A 47 -12.94 -4.72 5.00
N ARG A 48 -11.64 -4.42 4.91
CA ARG A 48 -10.95 -3.51 5.83
C ARG A 48 -11.42 -2.07 5.66
N LEU A 49 -11.65 -1.62 4.42
CA LEU A 49 -12.17 -0.28 4.12
C LEU A 49 -13.71 -0.18 4.20
N GLY A 50 -14.41 -1.28 4.45
CA GLY A 50 -15.85 -1.29 4.71
C GLY A 50 -16.74 -1.17 3.46
N PHE A 51 -16.24 -1.48 2.26
CA PHE A 51 -17.03 -1.41 1.02
C PHE A 51 -17.85 -2.69 0.80
N ASN A 52 -18.95 -2.83 1.55
CA ASN A 52 -19.80 -4.03 1.54
C ASN A 52 -20.42 -4.37 0.18
N ASP A 53 -20.64 -3.38 -0.67
CA ASP A 53 -21.16 -3.56 -2.02
C ASP A 53 -20.13 -4.23 -2.94
N LEU A 54 -18.86 -3.86 -2.85
CA LEU A 54 -17.78 -4.55 -3.56
C LEU A 54 -17.61 -6.00 -3.07
N ILE A 55 -17.86 -6.28 -1.78
CA ILE A 55 -17.91 -7.68 -1.29
C ILE A 55 -19.04 -8.47 -1.93
N ARG A 56 -20.20 -7.84 -2.15
CA ARG A 56 -21.31 -8.50 -2.83
C ARG A 56 -20.93 -8.83 -4.28
N GLU A 57 -20.25 -7.92 -4.95
CA GLU A 57 -19.73 -8.14 -6.30
C GLU A 57 -18.74 -9.31 -6.35
N LEU A 58 -17.79 -9.36 -5.42
CA LEU A 58 -16.86 -10.49 -5.27
C LEU A 58 -17.60 -11.82 -5.01
N LYS A 59 -18.64 -11.83 -4.17
CA LYS A 59 -19.47 -13.01 -3.92
C LYS A 59 -20.19 -13.48 -5.17
N GLN A 60 -20.72 -12.54 -5.97
CA GLN A 60 -21.38 -12.86 -7.24
C GLN A 60 -20.39 -13.48 -8.22
N MET A 61 -19.20 -12.90 -8.36
CA MET A 61 -18.13 -13.44 -9.22
C MET A 61 -17.75 -14.88 -8.85
N ILE A 62 -17.68 -15.22 -7.55
CA ILE A 62 -17.45 -16.59 -7.08
C ILE A 62 -18.59 -17.52 -7.50
N GLY A 63 -19.84 -17.07 -7.32
CA GLY A 63 -21.03 -17.84 -7.68
C GLY A 63 -21.06 -18.17 -9.17
N ASP A 64 -20.75 -17.18 -10.01
CA ASP A 64 -20.75 -17.32 -11.47
C ASP A 64 -19.62 -18.26 -11.95
N ALA A 65 -18.43 -18.15 -11.34
CA ALA A 65 -17.26 -18.95 -11.72
C ALA A 65 -17.35 -20.42 -11.27
N LYS A 66 -18.25 -20.75 -10.31
CA LYS A 66 -18.40 -22.09 -9.71
C LYS A 66 -17.10 -22.68 -9.15
N VAL A 67 -16.14 -21.84 -8.75
CA VAL A 67 -14.83 -22.28 -8.23
C VAL A 67 -14.87 -22.42 -6.71
N PRO A 68 -14.95 -23.65 -6.14
CA PRO A 68 -15.29 -23.84 -4.73
C PRO A 68 -14.25 -23.27 -3.75
N TRP A 69 -12.97 -23.28 -4.14
CA TRP A 69 -11.89 -22.81 -3.29
C TRP A 69 -11.85 -21.27 -3.17
N TRP A 70 -12.49 -20.50 -4.05
CA TRP A 70 -12.57 -19.04 -3.87
C TRP A 70 -13.43 -18.65 -2.66
N LYS A 71 -14.48 -19.45 -2.39
CA LYS A 71 -15.29 -19.29 -1.18
C LYS A 71 -14.45 -19.45 0.08
N TYR A 72 -13.43 -20.32 0.06
CA TYR A 72 -12.48 -20.48 1.16
C TYR A 72 -11.68 -19.19 1.41
N PHE A 73 -11.16 -18.54 0.37
CA PHE A 73 -10.40 -17.29 0.50
C PHE A 73 -11.25 -16.13 1.02
N LEU A 74 -12.49 -16.01 0.56
CA LEU A 74 -13.39 -14.98 1.08
C LEU A 74 -13.75 -15.22 2.56
N ASN A 75 -14.03 -16.47 2.95
CA ASN A 75 -14.27 -16.82 4.35
C ASN A 75 -13.04 -16.55 5.22
N ARG A 76 -11.84 -16.80 4.70
CA ARG A 76 -10.58 -16.49 5.37
C ARG A 76 -10.39 -14.98 5.54
N ALA A 77 -10.68 -14.18 4.53
CA ALA A 77 -10.67 -12.72 4.62
C ALA A 77 -11.65 -12.20 5.70
N GLU A 78 -12.87 -12.74 5.74
CA GLU A 78 -13.87 -12.41 6.76
C GLU A 78 -13.41 -12.83 8.18
N PHE A 79 -12.74 -13.98 8.30
CA PHE A 79 -12.15 -14.44 9.56
C PHE A 79 -11.05 -13.47 10.04
N HIS A 80 -10.13 -13.07 9.15
CA HIS A 80 -9.08 -12.10 9.48
C HIS A 80 -9.66 -10.76 9.91
N ARG A 81 -10.70 -10.25 9.23
CA ARG A 81 -11.40 -9.03 9.64
C ARG A 81 -11.94 -9.09 11.07
N ARG A 82 -12.56 -10.21 11.46
CA ARG A 82 -13.07 -10.40 12.83
C ARG A 82 -11.93 -10.34 13.85
N LYS A 83 -10.83 -11.03 13.56
CA LYS A 83 -9.62 -11.01 14.39
C LYS A 83 -8.99 -9.62 14.49
N GLU A 84 -9.04 -8.82 13.42
CA GLU A 84 -8.54 -7.44 13.41
C GLU A 84 -9.44 -6.50 14.21
N SER A 85 -10.76 -6.68 14.15
CA SER A 85 -11.72 -5.88 14.95
C SER A 85 -11.63 -6.13 16.47
N GLU A 86 -11.00 -7.25 16.86
CA GLU A 86 -10.72 -7.58 18.26
C GLU A 86 -9.46 -6.84 18.79
N LYS A 87 -8.63 -6.25 17.91
CA LYS A 87 -7.44 -5.47 18.29
C LYS A 87 -7.80 -3.99 18.47
N LYS A 88 -7.40 -3.39 19.61
CA LYS A 88 -7.53 -1.93 19.84
C LYS A 88 -6.40 -1.20 19.12
N TRP A 89 -6.74 -0.20 18.32
CA TRP A 89 -5.78 0.64 17.59
C TRP A 89 -5.57 1.97 18.36
N PRO A 90 -4.31 2.43 18.59
CA PRO A 90 -4.03 3.62 19.41
C PRO A 90 -4.42 4.95 18.75
N ASN A 91 -4.56 6.00 19.57
CA ASN A 91 -4.92 7.37 19.17
C ASN A 91 -3.68 8.21 18.82
N PHE A 92 -3.89 9.23 17.99
CA PHE A 92 -2.86 9.84 17.15
C PHE A 92 -2.42 11.20 17.68
N LEU A 93 -1.10 11.45 17.88
CA LEU A 93 -0.39 12.77 17.97
C LEU A 93 1.04 12.75 18.62
N SER A 94 1.75 11.61 18.76
CA SER A 94 3.13 11.52 19.32
C SER A 94 4.09 10.56 18.55
N LYS A 95 5.38 10.44 18.93
CA LYS A 95 6.35 9.44 18.40
C LYS A 95 5.82 8.02 18.60
N GLU A 96 5.24 7.74 19.77
CA GLU A 96 4.49 6.49 19.99
C GLU A 96 3.32 6.36 19.02
N ALA A 97 2.66 7.47 18.67
CA ALA A 97 1.59 7.42 17.68
C ALA A 97 2.06 7.20 16.23
N ALA A 98 3.30 7.52 15.88
CA ALA A 98 3.88 7.20 14.57
C ALA A 98 4.26 5.71 14.47
N ILE A 99 4.82 5.15 15.55
CA ILE A 99 5.12 3.72 15.73
C ILE A 99 3.81 2.90 15.80
N ASP A 100 2.75 3.44 16.41
CA ASP A 100 1.44 2.79 16.50
C ASP A 100 0.52 3.03 15.26
N TRP A 101 0.64 4.15 14.52
CA TRP A 101 -0.08 4.39 13.24
C TRP A 101 0.33 3.41 12.16
N HIS A 102 1.61 3.08 12.19
CA HIS A 102 2.25 2.19 11.26
C HIS A 102 2.68 0.97 12.07
N PRO A 103 1.76 0.02 12.35
CA PRO A 103 2.05 -1.18 13.16
C PRO A 103 3.14 -2.09 12.56
N VAL A 104 3.58 -1.77 11.35
CA VAL A 104 4.79 -2.24 10.71
C VAL A 104 5.31 -0.99 10.01
N ILE A 105 5.83 -0.02 10.74
CA ILE A 105 7.21 0.37 10.54
C ILE A 105 7.86 -0.59 11.55
N ASP A 106 8.64 -1.58 11.09
CA ASP A 106 9.41 -2.40 12.04
C ASP A 106 10.09 -1.37 12.96
N GLU A 107 9.91 -1.46 14.27
CA GLU A 107 10.34 -0.45 15.24
C GLU A 107 11.78 0.00 14.92
N LYS A 108 12.59 -0.95 14.42
CA LYS A 108 13.90 -0.80 13.78
C LYS A 108 14.05 0.31 12.73
N TYR A 109 13.09 0.54 11.83
CA TYR A 109 13.13 1.59 10.80
C TYR A 109 13.02 2.98 11.44
N CYS A 110 12.12 3.14 12.41
CA CYS A 110 11.99 4.38 13.18
C CYS A 110 13.19 4.55 14.11
N ASP A 111 13.59 3.50 14.83
CA ASP A 111 14.70 3.51 15.77
C ASP A 111 16.03 3.81 15.07
N TYR A 112 16.28 3.23 13.89
CA TYR A 112 17.48 3.56 13.11
C TYR A 112 17.58 5.06 12.82
N TYR A 113 16.48 5.71 12.40
CA TYR A 113 16.49 7.13 12.09
C TYR A 113 16.53 7.99 13.36
N PHE A 114 15.59 7.78 14.27
CA PHE A 114 15.41 8.64 15.45
C PHE A 114 16.52 8.48 16.49
N ASP A 115 17.17 7.31 16.58
CA ASP A 115 18.27 7.11 17.53
C ASP A 115 19.62 7.62 16.98
N LYS A 116 19.81 7.65 15.66
CA LYS A 116 21.06 8.10 15.03
C LYS A 116 21.04 9.56 14.58
N HIS A 117 19.86 10.15 14.40
CA HIS A 117 19.70 11.50 13.83
C HIS A 117 18.66 12.32 14.60
N PRO A 118 18.94 12.69 15.87
CA PRO A 118 17.98 13.37 16.75
C PRO A 118 17.57 14.78 16.27
N ASP A 119 18.34 15.37 15.36
CA ASP A 119 18.11 16.73 14.85
C ASP A 119 17.15 16.79 13.65
N ASN A 120 16.60 15.64 13.22
CA ASN A 120 15.76 15.50 12.01
C ASN A 120 16.44 15.96 10.70
N ASP A 121 17.77 15.94 10.62
CA ASP A 121 18.48 16.21 9.37
C ASP A 121 18.45 14.98 8.44
N PHE A 122 17.39 14.88 7.63
CA PHE A 122 17.24 13.83 6.62
C PHE A 122 18.33 13.85 5.52
N GLY A 123 19.03 14.98 5.32
CA GLY A 123 20.14 15.07 4.38
C GLY A 123 21.34 14.30 4.92
N ALA A 124 21.80 14.69 6.11
CA ALA A 124 22.92 14.04 6.78
C ALA A 124 22.65 12.56 7.05
N ALA A 125 21.42 12.19 7.45
CA ALA A 125 21.03 10.81 7.67
C ALA A 125 21.11 9.95 6.41
N PHE A 126 20.69 10.50 5.26
CA PHE A 126 20.76 9.79 3.98
C PHE A 126 22.21 9.58 3.53
N ASP A 127 23.07 10.58 3.74
CA ASP A 127 24.48 10.51 3.36
C ASP A 127 25.29 9.59 4.30
N ALA A 128 24.85 9.41 5.56
CA ALA A 128 25.46 8.52 6.54
C ALA A 128 24.95 7.06 6.47
N ALA A 129 23.93 6.78 5.67
CA ALA A 129 23.34 5.45 5.52
C ALA A 129 24.35 4.43 4.93
N ASN A 130 24.40 3.22 5.47
CA ASN A 130 25.46 2.24 5.13
C ASN A 130 25.16 1.44 3.86
N ASN A 131 23.90 1.40 3.44
CA ASN A 131 23.43 0.58 2.32
C ASN A 131 22.12 1.15 1.75
N ALA A 132 21.65 0.57 0.64
CA ALA A 132 20.43 1.01 -0.03
C ALA A 132 19.16 0.85 0.83
N TYR A 133 19.13 -0.13 1.72
CA TYR A 133 18.04 -0.33 2.67
C TYR A 133 17.98 0.83 3.68
N ASP A 134 19.09 1.18 4.32
CA ASP A 134 19.18 2.32 5.25
C ASP A 134 18.76 3.63 4.55
N GLN A 135 19.18 3.82 3.29
CA GLN A 135 18.78 4.97 2.47
C GLN A 135 17.27 5.02 2.22
N GLU A 136 16.66 3.89 1.84
CA GLU A 136 15.21 3.75 1.71
C GLU A 136 14.50 4.12 3.02
N CYS A 137 14.98 3.63 4.16
CA CYS A 137 14.40 3.92 5.49
C CYS A 137 14.36 5.42 5.78
N VAL A 138 15.47 6.13 5.52
CA VAL A 138 15.57 7.58 5.72
C VAL A 138 14.57 8.31 4.83
N LEU A 139 14.51 7.96 3.54
CA LEU A 139 13.62 8.63 2.59
C LEU A 139 12.15 8.36 2.88
N LEU A 140 11.79 7.12 3.24
CA LEU A 140 10.43 6.80 3.66
C LEU A 140 10.06 7.63 4.88
N THR A 141 10.92 7.70 5.90
CA THR A 141 10.66 8.53 7.10
C THR A 141 10.48 10.01 6.72
N GLN A 142 11.31 10.54 5.82
CA GLN A 142 11.21 11.90 5.30
C GLN A 142 9.85 12.16 4.61
N LEU A 143 9.26 11.18 3.92
CA LEU A 143 7.93 11.32 3.30
C LEU A 143 6.79 11.52 4.32
N MET A 144 6.91 11.01 5.56
CA MET A 144 5.91 11.23 6.61
C MET A 144 5.74 12.72 6.93
N TYR A 145 6.81 13.50 6.76
CA TYR A 145 6.84 14.94 7.00
C TYR A 145 6.38 15.75 5.79
N GLY A 146 5.98 15.10 4.68
CA GLY A 146 5.50 15.75 3.47
C GLY A 146 6.60 16.33 2.59
N GLU A 147 7.87 16.02 2.86
CA GLU A 147 9.03 16.48 2.08
C GLU A 147 9.22 15.72 0.75
N ILE A 148 8.15 15.62 -0.03
CA ILE A 148 8.03 14.74 -1.20
C ILE A 148 9.05 15.09 -2.29
N GLU A 149 9.21 16.37 -2.63
CA GLU A 149 10.12 16.80 -3.70
C GLU A 149 11.58 16.46 -3.41
N SER A 150 12.02 16.69 -2.17
CA SER A 150 13.38 16.37 -1.71
C SER A 150 13.63 14.85 -1.80
N VAL A 151 12.66 14.05 -1.40
CA VAL A 151 12.73 12.58 -1.50
C VAL A 151 12.79 12.11 -2.95
N LEU A 152 11.98 12.69 -3.85
CA LEU A 152 11.98 12.33 -5.27
C LEU A 152 13.31 12.63 -5.96
N ILE A 153 14.04 13.67 -5.51
CA ILE A 153 15.40 13.94 -5.98
C ILE A 153 16.37 12.90 -5.40
N LYS A 154 16.37 12.70 -4.07
CA LYS A 154 17.34 11.81 -3.40
C LYS A 154 17.20 10.34 -3.78
N ARG A 155 15.99 9.84 -4.08
CA ARG A 155 15.79 8.42 -4.47
C ARG A 155 16.59 8.01 -5.71
N THR A 156 16.97 8.96 -6.56
CA THR A 156 17.82 8.71 -7.75
C THR A 156 19.24 8.28 -7.39
N ARG A 157 19.64 8.46 -6.12
CA ARG A 157 20.94 8.07 -5.58
C ARG A 157 20.93 6.66 -4.97
N ILE A 158 19.77 6.01 -4.86
CA ILE A 158 19.66 4.63 -4.37
C ILE A 158 20.07 3.68 -5.50
N VAL A 159 21.10 2.87 -5.25
CA VAL A 159 21.67 1.95 -6.26
C VAL A 159 20.73 0.77 -6.56
N GLU A 160 20.01 0.27 -5.55
CA GLU A 160 19.06 -0.82 -5.72
C GLU A 160 17.73 -0.32 -6.31
N ALA A 161 17.43 -0.73 -7.54
CA ALA A 161 16.25 -0.27 -8.27
C ALA A 161 14.93 -0.54 -7.53
N SER A 162 14.75 -1.75 -6.99
CA SER A 162 13.54 -2.14 -6.25
C SER A 162 13.25 -1.23 -5.05
N ARG A 163 14.29 -0.77 -4.34
CA ARG A 163 14.16 0.16 -3.21
C ARG A 163 13.85 1.57 -3.67
N SER A 164 14.49 2.04 -4.75
CA SER A 164 14.15 3.33 -5.35
C SER A 164 12.70 3.37 -5.86
N GLU A 165 12.19 2.25 -6.36
CA GLU A 165 10.82 2.05 -6.78
C GLU A 165 9.83 2.04 -5.61
N ASN A 166 10.16 1.38 -4.50
CA ASN A 166 9.38 1.48 -3.26
C ASN A 166 9.24 2.94 -2.83
N VAL A 167 10.34 3.68 -2.71
CA VAL A 167 10.31 5.10 -2.34
C VAL A 167 9.44 5.91 -3.29
N PHE A 168 9.51 5.64 -4.60
CA PHE A 168 8.70 6.33 -5.60
C PHE A 168 7.19 6.06 -5.42
N PHE A 169 6.82 4.80 -5.23
CA PHE A 169 5.42 4.42 -5.01
C PHE A 169 4.86 5.08 -3.74
N ILE A 170 5.64 5.12 -2.66
CA ILE A 170 5.22 5.73 -1.38
C ILE A 170 5.20 7.24 -1.42
N ALA A 171 6.06 7.87 -2.22
CA ALA A 171 5.92 9.29 -2.49
C ALA A 171 4.54 9.60 -3.09
N GLY A 172 4.00 8.72 -3.94
CA GLY A 172 2.63 8.81 -4.46
C GLY A 172 1.55 8.70 -3.39
N VAL A 173 1.69 7.75 -2.47
CA VAL A 173 0.76 7.55 -1.34
C VAL A 173 0.77 8.76 -0.41
N GLU A 174 1.95 9.21 0.02
CA GLU A 174 2.09 10.33 0.94
C GLU A 174 1.67 11.65 0.29
N ALA A 175 1.90 11.85 -1.02
CA ALA A 175 1.36 12.99 -1.74
C ALA A 175 -0.16 13.11 -1.59
N ILE A 176 -0.90 12.00 -1.69
CA ILE A 176 -2.36 12.00 -1.49
C ILE A 176 -2.70 12.30 -0.02
N ARG A 177 -2.02 11.66 0.94
CA ARG A 177 -2.26 11.86 2.38
C ARG A 177 -2.01 13.29 2.85
N HIS A 178 -1.05 13.98 2.23
CA HIS A 178 -0.75 15.40 2.46
C HIS A 178 -1.59 16.36 1.61
N GLY A 179 -2.64 15.86 0.94
CA GLY A 179 -3.60 16.68 0.17
C GLY A 179 -3.17 17.02 -1.26
N ASN A 180 -1.97 16.63 -1.69
CA ASN A 180 -1.50 16.78 -3.06
C ASN A 180 -1.93 15.60 -3.95
N THR A 181 -3.25 15.45 -4.09
CA THR A 181 -3.87 14.32 -4.80
C THR A 181 -3.41 14.22 -6.25
N GLU A 182 -3.24 15.34 -6.94
CA GLU A 182 -2.83 15.34 -8.35
C GLU A 182 -1.38 14.92 -8.54
N LEU A 183 -0.46 15.30 -7.65
CA LEU A 183 0.90 14.75 -7.67
C LEU A 183 0.88 13.25 -7.42
N GLY A 184 0.14 12.78 -6.40
CA GLY A 184 0.12 11.36 -6.07
C GLY A 184 -0.46 10.48 -7.18
N LYS A 185 -1.52 10.94 -7.87
CA LYS A 185 -2.02 10.27 -9.07
C LYS A 185 -0.99 10.22 -10.20
N ARG A 186 -0.29 11.33 -10.47
CA ARG A 186 0.77 11.36 -11.50
C ARG A 186 1.90 10.39 -11.18
N LEU A 187 2.34 10.33 -9.93
CA LEU A 187 3.37 9.38 -9.48
C LEU A 187 2.90 7.93 -9.63
N TYR A 188 1.65 7.65 -9.27
CA TYR A 188 1.04 6.34 -9.48
C TYR A 188 0.95 5.95 -10.96
N ASP A 189 0.50 6.86 -11.81
CA ASP A 189 0.38 6.62 -13.26
C ASP A 189 1.76 6.44 -13.90
N GLN A 190 2.76 7.22 -13.50
CA GLN A 190 4.15 7.04 -13.92
C GLN A 190 4.68 5.67 -13.50
N TYR A 191 4.49 5.29 -12.22
CA TYR A 191 4.89 3.98 -11.72
C TYR A 191 4.23 2.87 -12.55
N ARG A 192 2.94 2.99 -12.86
CA ARG A 192 2.25 2.03 -13.72
C ARG A 192 2.82 1.95 -15.13
N GLN A 193 3.16 3.07 -15.75
CA GLN A 193 3.70 3.08 -17.11
C GLN A 193 5.08 2.45 -17.19
N GLU A 194 5.92 2.68 -16.18
CA GLU A 194 7.27 2.12 -16.09
C GLU A 194 7.24 0.59 -15.88
N HIS A 195 6.31 0.09 -15.08
CA HIS A 195 6.26 -1.33 -14.69
C HIS A 195 5.26 -2.16 -15.50
N PHE A 196 4.23 -1.52 -16.08
CA PHE A 196 3.15 -2.13 -16.85
C PHE A 196 2.95 -1.37 -18.18
N PRO A 197 3.98 -1.29 -19.05
CA PRO A 197 3.92 -0.51 -20.29
C PRO A 197 2.80 -0.99 -21.23
N GLU A 198 2.46 -2.27 -21.15
CA GLU A 198 1.34 -2.88 -21.86
C GLU A 198 0.19 -3.13 -20.89
N LEU A 199 -0.70 -2.14 -20.73
CA LEU A 199 -1.86 -2.22 -19.84
C LEU A 199 -2.81 -3.40 -20.16
N ASN A 200 -2.73 -3.97 -21.37
CA ASN A 200 -3.53 -5.12 -21.78
C ASN A 200 -2.77 -6.45 -21.70
N ASP A 201 -1.47 -6.46 -21.39
CA ASP A 201 -0.70 -7.70 -21.27
C ASP A 201 -1.07 -8.44 -19.98
N ARG A 202 -1.31 -9.74 -20.15
CA ARG A 202 -1.80 -10.62 -19.09
C ARG A 202 -0.80 -10.80 -17.97
N LYS A 203 0.50 -10.83 -18.29
CA LYS A 203 1.54 -11.09 -17.29
C LYS A 203 1.60 -10.03 -16.18
N TYR A 204 0.98 -8.88 -16.40
CA TYR A 204 0.93 -7.78 -15.45
C TYR A 204 -0.38 -7.65 -14.66
N TYR A 205 -1.41 -8.49 -14.87
CA TYR A 205 -2.69 -8.38 -14.12
C TYR A 205 -2.48 -8.48 -12.60
N GLY A 206 -1.76 -9.51 -12.14
CA GLY A 206 -1.49 -9.69 -10.72
C GLY A 206 -0.80 -8.49 -10.07
N TRP A 207 0.15 -7.87 -10.77
CA TRP A 207 0.83 -6.66 -10.29
C TRP A 207 -0.08 -5.42 -10.29
N ARG A 208 -0.93 -5.24 -11.30
CA ARG A 208 -1.93 -4.16 -11.32
C ARG A 208 -2.90 -4.25 -10.15
N ILE A 209 -3.43 -5.44 -9.87
CA ILE A 209 -4.32 -5.67 -8.72
C ILE A 209 -3.60 -5.34 -7.42
N THR A 210 -2.36 -5.82 -7.26
CA THR A 210 -1.54 -5.61 -6.06
C THR A 210 -1.30 -4.13 -5.80
N THR A 211 -0.86 -3.38 -6.81
CA THR A 211 -0.56 -1.94 -6.69
C THR A 211 -1.81 -1.12 -6.38
N GLN A 212 -2.97 -1.50 -6.91
CA GLN A 212 -4.26 -0.87 -6.59
C GLN A 212 -4.68 -1.11 -5.14
N ILE A 213 -4.52 -2.34 -4.64
CA ILE A 213 -4.76 -2.67 -3.24
C ILE A 213 -3.83 -1.85 -2.34
N TRP A 214 -2.53 -1.80 -2.65
CA TRP A 214 -1.55 -1.05 -1.87
C TRP A 214 -1.84 0.44 -1.85
N MET A 215 -2.22 1.03 -2.99
CA MET A 215 -2.58 2.43 -3.04
C MET A 215 -3.85 2.70 -2.21
N ALA A 216 -4.90 1.88 -2.36
CA ALA A 216 -6.13 2.03 -1.59
C ALA A 216 -5.90 1.93 -0.08
N LEU A 217 -5.14 0.93 0.36
CA LEU A 217 -4.81 0.74 1.77
C LEU A 217 -3.87 1.84 2.28
N GLY A 218 -2.86 2.22 1.50
CA GLY A 218 -1.86 3.22 1.83
C GLY A 218 -2.47 4.60 2.09
N ILE A 219 -3.30 5.10 1.17
CA ILE A 219 -3.89 6.44 1.32
C ILE A 219 -4.91 6.52 2.46
N CYS A 220 -5.41 5.38 2.94
CA CYS A 220 -6.27 5.29 4.10
C CYS A 220 -5.52 4.94 5.40
N GLY A 221 -4.19 4.79 5.37
CA GLY A 221 -3.37 4.47 6.55
C GLY A 221 -3.49 3.03 7.05
N TYR A 222 -3.91 2.09 6.20
CA TYR A 222 -4.09 0.68 6.54
C TYR A 222 -3.01 -0.26 5.99
N ALA A 223 -2.04 0.28 5.26
CA ALA A 223 -0.88 -0.46 4.75
C ALA A 223 0.35 -0.11 5.58
N PRO A 224 0.97 -1.10 6.26
CA PRO A 224 2.26 -0.92 6.88
C PRO A 224 3.39 -0.82 5.86
N TRP A 225 4.48 -0.15 6.21
CA TRP A 225 5.55 0.20 5.28
C TRP A 225 6.49 -0.98 4.90
N PRO A 226 6.92 -1.87 5.80
CA PRO A 226 7.67 -3.08 5.47
C PRO A 226 6.81 -4.17 4.84
N SER A 227 5.63 -3.85 4.31
CA SER A 227 4.76 -4.80 3.60
C SER A 227 4.68 -4.49 2.09
N TYR A 228 5.42 -3.48 1.62
CA TYR A 228 5.35 -2.93 0.27
C TYR A 228 5.71 -3.93 -0.83
N PRO A 229 5.29 -3.68 -2.09
CA PRO A 229 5.25 -4.73 -3.11
C PRO A 229 6.62 -5.34 -3.47
N TYR A 230 7.73 -4.71 -3.06
CA TYR A 230 9.09 -5.24 -3.15
C TYR A 230 9.75 -5.43 -1.78
N THR A 231 9.02 -5.97 -0.80
CA THR A 231 9.68 -6.53 0.38
C THR A 231 10.47 -7.75 -0.07
N ASP A 232 11.77 -7.76 0.25
CA ASP A 232 12.60 -8.95 0.10
C ASP A 232 11.85 -10.15 0.70
N PHE A 233 11.48 -11.09 -0.18
CA PHE A 233 10.87 -12.38 0.18
C PHE A 233 11.87 -13.26 0.91
#